data_AF-A7SKG7-F1
#
_entry.id   AF-A7SKG7-F1
#
_cell.length_a   1.000
_cell.length_b   1.000
_cell.length_c   1.000
_cell.angle_alpha   90.00
_cell.angle_beta   90.00
_cell.angle_gamma   90.00
#
_symmetry.space_group_name_H-M   'P 1'
#
loop_
_entity.id
_entity.type
_entity.pdbx_description
1 polymer ?
#
loop_
_entity_poly.entity_id
_entity_poly.type
_entity_poly.pdbx_seq_one_letter_code
_entity_poly.pdbx_strand_id
1 'polypeptide(L)' 'EMVNFRVCWNKKNYDVTFDLDKSVDKLKEHIEELTGLPVAMQKLMYKGLLKDGTKTLRDVKITKGTKMMVVGSTIN' A
#
# COMPACT_ATOMS: atom_id res chain seq x y z
N GLU A 1 -6.60 -1.11 14.65
CA GLU A 1 -5.24 -1.34 15.25
C GLU A 1 -4.18 -0.81 14.30
N MET A 2 -3.26 0.04 14.75
CA MET A 2 -2.24 0.59 13.87
C MET A 2 -1.08 -0.37 13.65
N VAL A 3 -0.73 -0.61 12.39
CA VAL A 3 0.42 -1.41 11.98
C VAL A 3 1.45 -0.52 11.30
N ASN A 4 2.72 -0.75 11.60
CA ASN A 4 3.85 -0.14 10.92
C ASN A 4 4.39 -1.12 9.87
N PHE A 5 4.53 -0.68 8.63
CA PHE A 5 5.11 -1.48 7.55
C PHE A 5 5.88 -0.58 6.59
N ARG A 6 6.68 -1.20 5.72
CA ARG A 6 7.45 -0.50 4.68
C ARG A 6 6.81 -0.67 3.33
N VAL A 7 6.64 0.44 2.64
CA VAL A 7 6.20 0.51 1.25
C VAL A 7 7.40 0.86 0.38
N CYS A 8 7.71 0.03 -0.60
CA CYS A 8 8.77 0.30 -1.57
C CYS A 8 8.15 0.70 -2.91
N TRP A 9 8.45 1.91 -3.37
CA TRP A 9 8.01 2.45 -4.66
C TRP A 9 9.20 3.07 -5.39
N ASN A 10 9.39 2.73 -6.67
CA ASN A 10 10.46 3.26 -7.52
C ASN A 10 11.86 3.28 -6.85
N LYS A 11 12.26 2.15 -6.24
CA LYS A 11 13.50 1.98 -5.44
C LYS A 11 13.60 2.80 -4.15
N LYS A 12 12.59 3.60 -3.80
CA LYS A 12 12.49 4.33 -2.53
C LYS A 12 11.67 3.51 -1.53
N ASN A 13 12.08 3.53 -0.27
CA ASN A 13 11.33 2.93 0.83
C ASN A 13 10.65 4.03 1.65
N TYR A 14 9.41 3.79 2.03
CA TYR A 14 8.56 4.67 2.83
C TYR A 14 8.06 3.88 4.03
N ASP A 15 8.28 4.37 5.24
CA ASP A 15 7.70 3.78 6.44
C ASP A 15 6.28 4.34 6.62
N VAL A 16 5.30 3.47 6.51
CA VAL A 16 3.87 3.81 6.59
C VAL A 16 3.30 3.22 7.87
N THR A 17 2.54 4.03 8.60
CA THR A 17 1.77 3.57 9.76
C THR A 17 0.30 3.71 9.42
N PHE A 18 -0.40 2.58 9.32
CA PHE A 18 -1.78 2.54 8.85
C PHE A 18 -2.63 1.59 9.70
N ASP A 19 -3.94 1.82 9.73
CA ASP A 19 -4.82 1.02 10.56
C ASP A 19 -5.27 -0.27 9.84
N LEU A 20 -5.13 -1.42 10.49
CA LEU A 20 -5.44 -2.74 9.94
C LEU A 20 -6.93 -2.94 9.61
N ASP A 21 -7.80 -2.22 10.29
CA ASP A 21 -9.25 -2.28 10.10
C ASP A 21 -9.70 -1.42 8.91
N LYS A 22 -8.79 -0.66 8.28
CA LYS A 22 -9.06 0.10 7.06
C LYS A 22 -8.91 -0.75 5.80
N SER A 23 -9.64 -0.34 4.76
CA SER A 23 -9.59 -0.95 3.43
C SER A 23 -8.29 -0.59 2.70
N VAL A 24 -7.91 -1.44 1.75
CA VAL A 24 -6.77 -1.18 0.86
C VAL A 24 -6.95 0.13 0.06
N ASP A 25 -8.16 0.51 -0.33
CA ASP A 25 -8.43 1.81 -0.97
C ASP A 25 -7.90 3.00 -0.17
N LYS A 26 -8.21 3.04 1.13
CA LYS A 26 -7.74 4.11 2.03
C LYS A 26 -6.23 4.12 2.16
N LEU A 27 -5.59 2.95 2.11
CA LEU A 27 -4.14 2.85 2.10
C LEU A 27 -3.55 3.39 0.79
N LYS A 28 -4.20 3.12 -0.35
CA LYS A 28 -3.77 3.66 -1.64
C LYS A 28 -3.89 5.18 -1.70
N GLU A 29 -4.99 5.74 -1.19
CA GLU A 29 -5.13 7.20 -1.06
C GLU A 29 -3.97 7.79 -0.26
N HIS A 30 -3.62 7.17 0.87
CA HIS A 30 -2.48 7.62 1.67
C HIS A 30 -1.13 7.49 0.92
N ILE A 31 -0.94 6.43 0.15
CA ILE A 31 0.25 6.25 -0.70
C ILE A 31 0.27 7.26 -1.85
N GLU A 32 -0.88 7.65 -2.40
CA GLU A 32 -1.00 8.69 -3.43
C GLU A 32 -0.50 10.02 -2.88
N GLU A 33 -0.92 10.41 -1.67
CA GLU A 33 -0.43 11.64 -1.02
C GLU A 33 1.09 11.62 -0.79
N LEU A 34 1.66 10.44 -0.49
CA LEU A 34 3.11 10.27 -0.24
C LEU A 34 3.97 10.20 -1.51
N THR A 35 3.44 9.61 -2.58
CA THR A 35 4.19 9.31 -3.82
C THR A 35 3.80 10.17 -5.01
N GLY A 36 2.63 10.80 -4.97
CA GLY A 36 1.97 11.44 -6.10
C GLY A 36 1.39 10.47 -7.13
N LEU A 37 1.43 9.15 -6.87
CA LEU A 37 0.97 8.13 -7.81
C LEU A 37 -0.55 7.93 -7.68
N PRO A 38 -1.36 8.15 -8.74
CA PRO A 38 -2.80 7.98 -8.66
C PRO A 38 -3.21 6.59 -8.20
N VAL A 39 -4.17 6.47 -7.28
CA VAL A 39 -4.70 5.20 -6.73
C VAL A 39 -5.01 4.16 -7.82
N ALA A 40 -5.62 4.60 -8.92
CA ALA A 40 -5.98 3.75 -10.06
C ALA A 40 -4.78 3.12 -10.78
N MET A 41 -3.59 3.72 -10.68
CA MET A 41 -2.35 3.25 -11.28
C MET A 41 -1.44 2.51 -10.29
N GLN A 42 -1.76 2.56 -8.99
CA GLN A 42 -1.03 1.85 -7.95
C GLN A 42 -1.35 0.35 -7.97
N LYS A 43 -0.37 -0.48 -8.31
CA LYS A 43 -0.41 -1.93 -8.14
C LYS A 43 0.32 -2.31 -6.86
N LEU A 44 -0.44 -2.67 -5.84
CA LEU A 44 0.11 -3.19 -4.59
C LEU A 44 0.55 -4.65 -4.79
N MET A 45 1.78 -4.94 -4.41
CA MET A 45 2.36 -6.27 -4.42
C MET A 45 2.74 -6.66 -3.00
N TYR A 46 2.03 -7.66 -2.47
CA TYR A 46 2.34 -8.28 -1.19
C TYR A 46 1.78 -9.70 -1.18
N LYS A 47 2.67 -10.70 -1.03
CA LYS A 47 2.35 -12.13 -1.18
C LYS A 47 1.61 -12.47 -2.49
N GLY A 48 1.83 -11.68 -3.54
CA GLY A 48 1.10 -11.72 -4.79
C GLY A 48 0.65 -10.33 -5.24
N LEU A 49 -0.16 -10.27 -6.28
CA LEU A 49 -0.77 -9.03 -6.75
C LEU A 49 -2.06 -8.77 -5.96
N LEU A 50 -2.10 -7.70 -5.16
CA LEU A 50 -3.32 -7.26 -4.49
C LEU A 50 -4.19 -6.55 -5.51
N LYS A 51 -5.23 -7.24 -5.99
CA LYS A 51 -6.27 -6.62 -6.81
C LYS A 51 -7.19 -5.78 -5.92
N ASP A 52 -7.55 -4.61 -6.43
CA ASP A 52 -8.43 -3.64 -5.79
C ASP A 52 -9.77 -4.22 -5.33
N GLY A 53 -10.29 -3.66 -4.23
CA GLY A 53 -11.74 -3.56 -4.02
C GLY A 53 -12.38 -4.42 -2.93
N THR A 54 -11.69 -5.32 -2.23
CA THR A 54 -12.40 -6.16 -1.21
C THR A 54 -11.61 -6.58 0.04
N LYS A 55 -10.29 -6.42 0.06
CA LYS A 55 -9.47 -6.92 1.18
C LYS A 55 -9.03 -5.76 2.08
N THR A 56 -9.23 -5.89 3.38
CA THR A 56 -8.65 -4.99 4.39
C THR A 56 -7.19 -5.38 4.63
N LEU A 57 -6.37 -4.52 5.24
CA LEU A 57 -4.99 -4.91 5.58
C LEU A 57 -4.95 -6.16 6.48
N ARG A 58 -5.98 -6.36 7.30
CA ARG A 58 -6.18 -7.57 8.10
C ARG A 58 -6.37 -8.83 7.25
N ASP A 59 -7.19 -8.76 6.20
CA ASP A 59 -7.39 -9.89 5.26
C ASP A 59 -6.11 -10.20 4.47
N VAL A 60 -5.37 -9.14 4.13
CA VAL A 60 -4.05 -9.22 3.49
C VAL A 60 -2.99 -9.84 4.43
N LYS A 61 -3.25 -9.90 5.74
CA LYS A 61 -2.29 -10.31 6.79
C LYS A 61 -1.03 -9.44 6.75
N ILE A 62 -1.21 -8.12 6.63
CA ILE A 62 -0.13 -7.16 6.87
C ILE A 62 0.19 -7.20 8.37
N THR A 63 1.48 -7.31 8.71
CA THR A 63 1.96 -7.30 10.10
C THR A 63 3.05 -6.26 10.27
N LYS A 64 3.39 -5.95 11.53
CA LYS A 64 4.46 -5.00 11.84
C LYS A 64 5.78 -5.43 11.18
N GLY A 65 6.43 -4.52 10.46
CA GLY A 65 7.68 -4.79 9.74
C GLY A 65 7.51 -5.49 8.40
N THR A 66 6.28 -5.69 7.94
CA THR A 66 5.99 -6.18 6.59
C THR A 66 6.59 -5.24 5.54
N LYS A 67 7.10 -5.81 4.44
CA LYS A 67 7.52 -5.07 3.25
C LYS A 67 6.51 -5.27 2.12
N MET A 68 5.87 -4.19 1.71
CA MET A 68 4.97 -4.13 0.56
C MET A 68 5.66 -3.37 -0.57
N MET A 69 5.39 -3.76 -1.81
CA MET A 69 5.89 -3.05 -2.98
C MET A 69 4.71 -2.41 -3.72
N VAL A 70 4.90 -1.18 -4.16
CA VAL A 70 3.95 -0.48 -5.03
C VAL A 70 4.60 -0.37 -6.40
N VAL A 71 3.88 -0.82 -7.41
CA VAL A 71 4.28 -0.70 -8.82
C VAL A 71 3.27 0.19 -9.51
N GLY A 72 3.75 1.29 -10.07
CA GLY A 72 2.92 2.19 -10.86
C GLY A 72 3.78 3.36 -11.31
N SER A 73 3.44 3.88 -12.48
CA SER A 73 4.13 5.02 -13.08
C SER A 73 3.23 6.24 -12.94
N THR A 74 3.78 7.33 -12.43
CA THR A 74 3.14 8.64 -12.57
C THR A 74 3.15 8.97 -14.07
N ILE A 75 1.98 9.10 -14.69
CA ILE A 75 1.90 9.68 -16.03
C ILE A 75 2.14 11.18 -15.84
N ASN A 76 3.32 11.63 -16.25
CA ASN A 76 3.65 13.05 -16.34
C ASN A 76 3.30 13.57 -17.74
#